data_AF-A0A7C4MRE8-F1
#
_entry.id   AF-A0A7C4MRE8-F1
#
_cell.length_a   1.000
_cell.length_b   1.000
_cell.length_c   1.000
_cell.angle_alpha   90.00
_cell.angle_beta   90.00
_cell.angle_gamma   90.00
#
_symmetry.space_group_name_H-M   'P 1'
#
loop_
_entity.id
_entity.type
_entity.pdbx_description
1 polymer ?
#
loop_
_entity_poly.entity_id
_entity_poly.type
_entity_poly.pdbx_seq_one_letter_code
_entity_poly.pdbx_strand_id
1 'polypeptide(L)'
;MEQKKSYRRCKSGKRMTIVTSLICVVAIMFVWSSYSLAASAKDSKKQEVAPAPPSAIQKPGKTAPSPTIAPSSSPTQQGTIQTAPSIKIEYFKRKAASESAMATHPLTGGTAQAPDSTTIERGESFTLTWGIKACNVELKFFQFSGAVMTVKHLDQSITPDGCTFYQAERKVEPIDTTTYTITTSSGPAGSGHIASKKFTAIVKRARLEIPRPEVNDTIPEVTIFAVNHGELDITHKVIQVECRILDKDTNTTLSSAMFRTSPMDIPKGGRHVQLGRVSFDRDRMNLRARDSVDIAIDLRTLGDEPIYGAERKFSHTWERKTYVIDNEKLNLLNSSSNYNIRLNNYKGGDHPYVANDCYIKLNIAGKEIPSENKHFSIDPYVEENIPVWGPFQPVPVPMDVAIYVHNILASKRAPANFFSIRDGKLVVRLELPNSGSREIKIGHLTPIKKEFQDEPLADVDLGLVTIEVLLTPVFRDGKITYEQVEVRVPDLNTSLVGALSGFLNESDFLRRFLRRTLRNVIIDELTPRINNNDMRNAVADGIAANLPREITRILGISASGNKITVSYE
;
A
#
# COMPACT_ATOMS: atom_id res chain seq x y z
N MET A 1 -24.82 -100.08 -29.97
CA MET A 1 -24.53 -98.65 -30.16
C MET A 1 -25.17 -98.24 -31.48
N GLU A 2 -26.39 -97.70 -31.51
CA GLU A 2 -26.84 -96.40 -30.95
C GLU A 2 -26.37 -95.19 -31.80
N GLN A 3 -27.19 -94.19 -32.12
CA GLN A 3 -28.64 -94.02 -31.87
C GLN A 3 -29.29 -93.18 -33.00
N LYS A 4 -30.63 -93.02 -32.96
CA LYS A 4 -31.45 -92.31 -33.97
C LYS A 4 -31.06 -90.83 -34.12
N LYS A 5 -31.23 -90.26 -35.32
CA LYS A 5 -31.48 -88.81 -35.49
C LYS A 5 -32.87 -88.57 -36.09
N SER A 6 -33.55 -87.54 -35.57
CA SER A 6 -34.98 -87.30 -35.78
C SER A 6 -35.25 -86.12 -36.73
N TYR A 7 -36.45 -86.12 -37.31
CA TYR A 7 -37.02 -85.03 -38.09
C TYR A 7 -37.22 -83.75 -37.26
N ARG A 8 -37.02 -82.57 -37.88
CA ARG A 8 -38.03 -81.49 -37.92
C ARG A 8 -37.64 -80.35 -38.88
N ARG A 9 -38.49 -80.08 -39.87
CA ARG A 9 -38.52 -78.82 -40.65
C ARG A 9 -39.49 -77.83 -39.97
N CYS A 10 -39.17 -76.53 -39.91
CA CYS A 10 -40.18 -75.47 -40.06
C CYS A 10 -39.63 -74.04 -40.23
N LYS A 11 -40.36 -73.24 -41.02
CA LYS A 11 -40.45 -71.75 -40.99
C LYS A 11 -39.15 -70.92 -41.18
N SER A 12 -38.70 -70.81 -42.43
CA SER A 12 -37.76 -69.76 -42.90
C SER A 12 -38.42 -68.65 -43.75
N GLY A 13 -39.76 -68.53 -43.74
CA GLY A 13 -40.51 -67.72 -44.72
C GLY A 13 -41.23 -66.46 -44.23
N LYS A 14 -40.93 -65.93 -43.02
CA LYS A 14 -41.62 -64.72 -42.48
C LYS A 14 -40.72 -63.63 -41.89
N ARG A 15 -39.38 -63.80 -41.85
CA ARG A 15 -38.47 -62.77 -41.30
C ARG A 15 -38.03 -61.73 -42.33
N MET A 16 -37.87 -62.12 -43.60
CA MET A 16 -37.30 -61.22 -44.63
C MET A 16 -38.22 -60.03 -44.96
N THR A 17 -39.53 -60.26 -45.09
CA THR A 17 -40.52 -59.23 -45.42
C THR A 17 -40.63 -58.13 -44.36
N ILE A 18 -40.52 -58.49 -43.07
CA ILE A 18 -40.67 -57.54 -41.96
C ILE A 18 -39.50 -56.53 -41.94
N VAL A 19 -38.28 -56.98 -42.29
CA VAL A 19 -37.11 -56.11 -42.36
C VAL A 19 -37.24 -55.08 -43.49
N THR A 20 -37.73 -55.49 -44.68
CA THR A 20 -37.94 -54.55 -45.80
C THR A 20 -39.03 -53.53 -45.48
N SER A 21 -40.13 -53.93 -44.83
CA SER A 21 -41.19 -53.01 -44.43
C SER A 21 -40.75 -51.96 -43.42
N LEU A 22 -39.85 -52.31 -42.49
CA LEU A 22 -39.39 -51.37 -41.45
C LEU A 22 -38.56 -50.21 -42.04
N ILE A 23 -37.70 -50.51 -43.01
CA ILE A 23 -36.83 -49.53 -43.68
C ILE A 23 -37.66 -48.45 -44.41
N CYS A 24 -38.79 -48.84 -45.04
CA CYS A 24 -39.67 -47.88 -45.71
C CYS A 24 -40.39 -46.91 -44.76
N VAL A 25 -40.66 -47.30 -43.51
CA VAL A 25 -41.36 -46.43 -42.53
C VAL A 25 -40.41 -45.36 -41.99
N VAL A 26 -39.15 -45.71 -41.71
CA VAL A 26 -38.13 -44.75 -41.23
C VAL A 26 -37.89 -43.65 -42.25
N ALA A 27 -37.83 -43.99 -43.55
CA ALA A 27 -37.63 -43.02 -44.62
C ALA A 27 -38.74 -41.95 -44.71
N ILE A 28 -39.97 -42.26 -44.29
CA ILE A 28 -41.11 -41.34 -44.36
C ILE A 28 -41.09 -40.29 -43.23
N MET A 29 -40.51 -40.61 -42.06
CA MET A 29 -40.46 -39.67 -40.94
C MET A 29 -39.45 -38.52 -41.12
N PHE A 30 -38.49 -38.64 -42.04
CA PHE A 30 -37.46 -37.62 -42.27
C PHE A 30 -37.91 -36.39 -43.10
N VAL A 31 -39.18 -36.31 -43.52
CA VAL A 31 -39.67 -35.24 -44.41
C VAL A 31 -40.31 -34.06 -43.64
N TRP A 32 -40.66 -34.22 -42.36
CA TRP A 32 -41.53 -33.29 -41.62
C TRP A 32 -40.92 -32.76 -40.30
N SER A 33 -39.87 -31.93 -40.38
CA SER A 33 -39.33 -31.22 -39.19
C SER A 33 -38.64 -29.88 -39.50
N SER A 34 -39.14 -29.11 -40.47
CA SER A 34 -38.58 -27.81 -40.88
C SER A 34 -39.45 -26.62 -40.46
N TYR A 35 -39.52 -26.29 -39.16
CA TYR A 35 -40.05 -25.00 -38.69
C TYR A 35 -39.22 -24.41 -37.55
N SER A 36 -39.14 -23.07 -37.55
CA SER A 36 -38.36 -22.23 -36.64
C SER A 36 -39.28 -21.49 -35.66
N LEU A 37 -38.73 -20.95 -34.56
CA LEU A 37 -39.02 -19.57 -34.12
C LEU A 37 -38.13 -19.12 -32.95
N ALA A 38 -37.97 -17.79 -32.83
CA ALA A 38 -37.29 -17.13 -31.71
C ALA A 38 -38.00 -15.80 -31.36
N ALA A 39 -38.03 -15.44 -30.07
CA ALA A 39 -38.43 -14.13 -29.54
C ALA A 39 -37.77 -13.94 -28.15
N SER A 40 -37.27 -12.79 -27.67
CA SER A 40 -37.29 -11.36 -28.08
C SER A 40 -38.45 -10.47 -27.57
N ALA A 41 -38.30 -9.94 -26.35
CA ALA A 41 -38.70 -8.59 -25.88
C ALA A 41 -38.06 -8.34 -24.48
N LYS A 42 -37.63 -7.15 -23.99
CA LYS A 42 -38.14 -5.75 -23.98
C LYS A 42 -39.41 -5.55 -23.13
N ASP A 43 -39.65 -4.42 -22.44
CA ASP A 43 -38.87 -3.19 -22.11
C ASP A 43 -39.56 -2.52 -20.88
N SER A 44 -38.90 -1.65 -20.11
CA SER A 44 -39.57 -0.79 -19.09
C SER A 44 -38.67 0.34 -18.56
N LYS A 45 -39.24 1.51 -18.22
CA LYS A 45 -38.49 2.77 -18.10
C LYS A 45 -39.18 3.81 -17.19
N LYS A 46 -38.37 4.69 -16.56
CA LYS A 46 -38.75 5.95 -15.88
C LYS A 46 -39.57 5.78 -14.56
N GLN A 47 -39.74 6.79 -13.70
CA GLN A 47 -39.38 8.23 -13.80
C GLN A 47 -38.69 8.80 -12.54
N GLU A 48 -38.65 10.13 -12.44
CA GLU A 48 -37.67 11.01 -11.78
C GLU A 48 -38.43 12.12 -10.99
N VAL A 49 -37.69 12.98 -10.27
CA VAL A 49 -37.97 14.41 -9.92
C VAL A 49 -38.09 14.74 -8.40
N ALA A 50 -37.46 15.86 -8.00
CA ALA A 50 -37.44 16.51 -6.67
C ALA A 50 -38.15 17.91 -6.76
N PRO A 51 -38.04 18.96 -5.89
CA PRO A 51 -37.13 19.24 -4.75
C PRO A 51 -37.83 19.83 -3.48
N ALA A 52 -37.08 20.57 -2.64
CA ALA A 52 -37.48 21.26 -1.37
C ALA A 52 -37.75 22.79 -1.58
N PRO A 53 -37.74 23.73 -0.58
CA PRO A 53 -37.83 23.70 0.91
C PRO A 53 -38.96 24.64 1.47
N PRO A 54 -38.99 25.03 2.77
CA PRO A 54 -38.67 26.45 3.15
C PRO A 54 -38.10 26.68 4.59
N SER A 55 -38.12 27.92 5.11
CA SER A 55 -37.17 28.48 6.13
C SER A 55 -37.77 29.17 7.39
N ALA A 56 -36.92 29.43 8.41
CA ALA A 56 -37.06 30.46 9.47
C ALA A 56 -35.65 30.92 9.99
N ILE A 57 -35.32 32.11 10.57
CA ILE A 57 -36.00 33.31 11.14
C ILE A 57 -36.21 33.23 12.69
N GLN A 58 -35.75 34.13 13.59
CA GLN A 58 -34.99 35.42 13.46
C GLN A 58 -33.94 35.75 14.59
N LYS A 59 -34.17 36.78 15.44
CA LYS A 59 -33.34 37.48 16.48
C LYS A 59 -34.31 38.20 17.49
N PRO A 60 -33.98 39.17 18.40
CA PRO A 60 -32.70 39.77 18.89
C PRO A 60 -32.59 39.98 20.43
N GLY A 61 -31.51 40.63 20.91
CA GLY A 61 -31.34 41.13 22.31
C GLY A 61 -30.24 42.22 22.42
N LYS A 62 -30.23 43.07 23.48
CA LYS A 62 -29.33 44.24 23.57
C LYS A 62 -29.20 44.90 24.98
N THR A 63 -28.03 45.52 25.25
CA THR A 63 -27.73 46.66 26.17
C THR A 63 -27.60 46.42 27.70
N ALA A 64 -26.84 47.32 28.35
CA ALA A 64 -26.48 47.35 29.79
C ALA A 64 -27.21 48.47 30.57
N PRO A 65 -26.99 48.61 31.89
CA PRO A 65 -26.24 49.81 32.35
C PRO A 65 -25.36 49.63 33.61
N SER A 66 -24.70 50.73 33.99
CA SER A 66 -23.97 51.07 35.24
C SER A 66 -24.21 52.59 35.47
N PRO A 67 -23.88 53.30 36.59
CA PRO A 67 -23.18 52.91 37.83
C PRO A 67 -23.92 53.39 39.13
N THR A 68 -23.22 53.46 40.28
CA THR A 68 -23.37 54.51 41.35
C THR A 68 -22.17 54.46 42.32
N ILE A 69 -21.90 55.56 43.05
CA ILE A 69 -20.72 55.83 43.91
C ILE A 69 -21.20 56.37 45.27
N ALA A 70 -20.46 56.11 46.39
CA ALA A 70 -20.20 57.00 47.56
C ALA A 70 -19.98 56.20 48.88
N PRO A 71 -19.41 56.81 49.96
CA PRO A 71 -18.54 57.99 50.05
C PRO A 71 -17.20 57.68 50.79
N SER A 72 -16.39 58.72 51.04
CA SER A 72 -15.19 58.67 51.88
C SER A 72 -15.46 59.09 53.34
N SER A 73 -14.56 58.71 54.25
CA SER A 73 -14.33 59.39 55.53
C SER A 73 -12.84 59.35 55.88
N SER A 74 -12.36 60.36 56.59
CA SER A 74 -10.94 60.59 56.92
C SER A 74 -10.78 60.91 58.43
N PRO A 75 -9.55 61.08 58.97
CA PRO A 75 -9.04 60.18 59.99
C PRO A 75 -9.14 60.72 61.43
N THR A 76 -8.96 59.83 62.41
CA THR A 76 -8.66 60.26 63.79
C THR A 76 -7.76 59.27 64.54
N GLN A 77 -6.97 59.84 65.47
CA GLN A 77 -6.22 59.20 66.55
C GLN A 77 -5.01 58.32 66.19
N GLN A 78 -3.84 58.82 66.57
CA GLN A 78 -2.62 58.04 66.75
C GLN A 78 -2.78 57.12 67.98
N GLY A 79 -3.20 55.88 67.76
CA GLY A 79 -2.81 54.78 68.65
C GLY A 79 -1.38 54.36 68.35
N THR A 80 -0.60 53.99 69.36
CA THR A 80 0.74 53.42 69.15
C THR A 80 0.59 52.10 68.40
N ILE A 81 1.04 52.05 67.14
CA ILE A 81 0.88 50.85 66.30
C ILE A 81 1.81 49.76 66.83
N GLN A 82 1.27 48.84 67.64
CA GLN A 82 1.86 47.52 67.81
C GLN A 82 1.71 46.77 66.48
N THR A 83 2.73 46.88 65.64
CA THR A 83 2.82 46.16 64.36
C THR A 83 2.67 44.67 64.60
N ALA A 84 1.70 44.03 63.94
CA ALA A 84 1.46 42.60 64.11
C ALA A 84 2.74 41.79 63.81
N PRO A 85 3.00 40.68 64.54
CA PRO A 85 4.19 39.85 64.34
C PRO A 85 4.27 39.41 62.88
N SER A 86 5.33 39.83 62.18
CA SER A 86 5.42 39.67 60.74
C SER A 86 6.86 39.70 60.22
N ILE A 87 7.11 38.92 59.18
CA ILE A 87 8.36 38.90 58.43
C ILE A 87 8.08 39.06 56.94
N LYS A 88 8.86 39.92 56.27
CA LYS A 88 8.70 40.22 54.85
C LYS A 88 10.07 40.38 54.18
N ILE A 89 10.28 39.70 53.06
CA ILE A 89 11.38 40.02 52.14
C ILE A 89 10.89 41.22 51.31
N GLU A 90 11.39 42.42 51.61
CA GLU A 90 10.95 43.65 50.93
C GLU A 90 11.49 43.73 49.51
N TYR A 91 12.75 43.32 49.32
CA TYR A 91 13.35 43.15 48.00
C TYR A 91 14.30 41.95 47.97
N PHE A 92 14.42 41.36 46.78
CA PHE A 92 15.49 40.44 46.39
C PHE A 92 15.73 40.71 44.91
N LYS A 93 16.89 41.28 44.57
CA LYS A 93 17.17 41.85 43.24
C LYS A 93 18.66 41.91 42.95
N ARG A 94 19.03 42.10 41.67
CA ARG A 94 20.39 42.50 41.27
C ARG A 94 20.72 43.87 41.88
N LYS A 95 21.89 43.99 42.52
CA LYS A 95 22.47 45.27 42.96
C LYS A 95 22.88 46.07 41.72
N ALA A 96 22.51 47.35 41.67
CA ALA A 96 22.93 48.22 40.57
C ALA A 96 24.45 48.44 40.61
N ALA A 97 25.10 48.50 39.45
CA ALA A 97 26.50 48.88 39.36
C ALA A 97 26.66 50.36 39.77
N SER A 98 27.62 50.65 40.65
CA SER A 98 27.81 51.97 41.25
C SER A 98 28.63 52.92 40.36
N GLU A 99 28.30 52.99 39.07
CA GLU A 99 28.97 53.82 38.07
C GLU A 99 27.97 54.54 37.17
N SER A 100 27.42 55.67 37.65
CA SER A 100 26.78 56.74 36.85
C SER A 100 26.39 57.91 37.76
N ALA A 101 27.37 58.73 38.14
CA ALA A 101 27.16 59.90 38.99
C ALA A 101 26.59 61.12 38.21
N MET A 102 25.49 60.91 37.47
CA MET A 102 24.55 61.96 37.04
C MET A 102 23.29 61.34 36.42
N ALA A 103 22.26 61.15 37.25
CA ALA A 103 20.89 60.92 36.81
C ALA A 103 19.97 61.82 37.66
N THR A 104 19.08 62.57 37.02
CA THR A 104 18.22 63.56 37.68
C THR A 104 17.16 62.89 38.57
N HIS A 105 16.73 63.61 39.62
CA HIS A 105 15.70 63.14 40.55
C HIS A 105 14.38 62.76 39.83
N PRO A 106 13.88 61.52 39.97
CA PRO A 106 12.49 61.22 39.73
C PRO A 106 11.66 61.69 40.93
N LEU A 107 11.11 62.90 40.84
CA LEU A 107 10.05 63.34 41.74
C LEU A 107 8.76 62.53 41.47
N THR A 108 8.01 62.28 42.55
CA THR A 108 6.63 61.76 42.57
C THR A 108 6.34 60.37 41.94
N GLY A 109 5.81 59.47 42.77
CA GLY A 109 4.55 58.79 42.40
C GLY A 109 4.58 57.42 41.72
N GLY A 110 5.62 56.59 41.88
CA GLY A 110 5.57 55.22 41.34
C GLY A 110 6.51 54.22 42.01
N THR A 111 5.95 53.22 42.71
CA THR A 111 6.72 52.07 43.23
C THR A 111 6.98 51.07 42.10
N ALA A 112 7.91 51.40 41.21
CA ALA A 112 8.40 50.47 40.19
C ALA A 112 9.09 49.26 40.86
N GLN A 113 8.39 48.12 40.93
CA GLN A 113 8.98 46.88 41.44
C GLN A 113 10.13 46.47 40.51
N ALA A 114 11.34 46.42 41.06
CA ALA A 114 12.52 45.94 40.32
C ALA A 114 12.26 44.51 39.81
N PRO A 115 12.68 44.17 38.57
CA PRO A 115 12.35 42.88 37.97
C PRO A 115 12.93 41.72 38.79
N ASP A 116 12.13 40.67 38.93
CA ASP A 116 12.50 39.44 39.64
C ASP A 116 13.39 38.51 38.76
N SER A 117 14.07 39.07 37.75
CA SER A 117 15.03 38.40 36.87
C SER A 117 16.06 39.37 36.26
N THR A 118 17.15 38.84 35.72
CA THR A 118 18.15 39.57 34.91
C THR A 118 18.73 38.66 33.84
N THR A 119 18.98 39.20 32.65
CA THR A 119 19.76 38.53 31.61
C THR A 119 21.24 38.87 31.78
N ILE A 120 22.14 37.90 31.58
CA ILE A 120 23.59 38.04 31.75
C ILE A 120 24.38 37.24 30.69
N GLU A 121 25.66 37.56 30.50
CA GLU A 121 26.59 36.70 29.76
C GLU A 121 27.02 35.45 30.56
N ARG A 122 27.51 34.41 29.86
CA ARG A 122 28.00 33.17 30.50
C ARG A 122 29.25 33.48 31.34
N GLY A 123 29.17 33.24 32.65
CA GLY A 123 30.24 33.59 33.59
C GLY A 123 30.27 35.07 34.00
N GLU A 124 29.26 35.88 33.63
CA GLU A 124 29.12 37.24 34.16
C GLU A 124 28.78 37.18 35.66
N SER A 125 29.77 37.51 36.48
CA SER A 125 29.60 37.57 37.92
C SER A 125 28.81 38.84 38.32
N PHE A 126 27.72 38.70 39.07
CA PHE A 126 26.89 39.83 39.52
C PHE A 126 26.47 39.68 40.99
N THR A 127 26.13 40.79 41.64
CA THR A 127 25.74 40.79 43.05
C THR A 127 24.22 40.80 43.20
N LEU A 128 23.69 39.82 43.94
CA LEU A 128 22.34 39.81 44.47
C LEU A 128 22.29 40.52 45.81
N THR A 129 21.26 41.32 46.06
CA THR A 129 21.01 41.98 47.35
C THR A 129 19.56 41.79 47.79
N TRP A 130 19.34 41.70 49.10
CA TRP A 130 18.04 41.51 49.70
C TRP A 130 17.89 42.28 51.01
N GLY A 131 16.64 42.67 51.30
CA GLY A 131 16.22 43.30 52.54
C GLY A 131 15.08 42.51 53.18
N ILE A 132 15.21 42.17 54.45
CA ILE A 132 14.22 41.42 55.24
C ILE A 132 13.79 42.30 56.41
N LYS A 133 12.51 42.65 56.47
CA LYS A 133 11.91 43.38 57.59
C LYS A 133 11.21 42.39 58.52
N ALA A 134 11.53 42.49 59.81
CA ALA A 134 10.95 41.68 60.89
C ALA A 134 10.36 42.60 61.96
N CYS A 135 9.04 42.60 62.10
CA CYS A 135 8.30 43.41 63.06
C CYS A 135 7.82 42.53 64.21
N ASN A 136 8.22 42.85 65.45
CA ASN A 136 7.86 42.11 66.67
C ASN A 136 8.11 40.59 66.63
N VAL A 137 9.10 40.15 65.84
CA VAL A 137 9.56 38.76 65.73
C VAL A 137 11.08 38.71 65.52
N GLU A 138 11.74 37.69 66.07
CA GLU A 138 13.16 37.43 65.81
C GLU A 138 13.37 36.56 64.56
N LEU A 139 14.39 36.88 63.78
CA LEU A 139 14.84 36.14 62.59
C LEU A 139 15.57 34.86 63.03
N LYS A 140 14.92 33.69 62.92
CA LYS A 140 15.51 32.41 63.37
C LYS A 140 16.54 31.85 62.40
N PHE A 141 16.22 31.85 61.11
CA PHE A 141 17.17 31.46 60.07
C PHE A 141 16.88 32.12 58.73
N PHE A 142 17.92 32.15 57.91
CA PHE A 142 17.92 32.58 56.53
C PHE A 142 18.46 31.45 55.66
N GLN A 143 17.85 31.21 54.50
CA GLN A 143 18.32 30.28 53.49
C GLN A 143 18.49 31.00 52.15
N PHE A 144 19.66 30.84 51.52
CA PHE A 144 19.91 31.23 50.14
C PHE A 144 20.09 29.97 49.29
N SER A 145 19.13 29.71 48.40
CA SER A 145 19.12 28.58 47.46
C SER A 145 19.37 27.23 48.15
N GLY A 146 18.68 27.00 49.28
CA GLY A 146 18.80 25.80 50.11
C GLY A 146 19.88 25.86 51.20
N ALA A 147 20.94 26.66 51.01
CA ALA A 147 21.99 26.80 52.02
C ALA A 147 21.53 27.70 53.18
N VAL A 148 21.45 27.15 54.40
CA VAL A 148 21.24 27.91 55.64
C VAL A 148 22.46 28.81 55.89
N MET A 149 22.23 30.09 56.21
CA MET A 149 23.30 31.01 56.62
C MET A 149 22.97 31.65 57.98
N THR A 150 24.01 31.88 58.79
CA THR A 150 23.88 32.42 60.15
C THR A 150 23.52 33.91 60.13
N VAL A 151 22.50 34.29 60.90
CA VAL A 151 21.97 35.67 60.99
C VAL A 151 23.01 36.71 61.45
N LYS A 152 24.10 36.27 62.10
CA LYS A 152 25.25 37.10 62.50
C LYS A 152 26.03 37.73 61.32
N HIS A 153 25.73 37.39 60.07
CA HIS A 153 26.36 37.94 58.86
C HIS A 153 25.40 38.82 58.03
N LEU A 154 24.35 39.36 58.67
CA LEU A 154 23.43 40.32 58.06
C LEU A 154 23.66 41.70 58.72
N ASP A 155 23.74 42.75 57.92
CA ASP A 155 23.75 44.13 58.40
C ASP A 155 22.38 44.44 59.01
N GLN A 156 22.37 45.09 60.18
CA GLN A 156 21.14 45.30 60.97
C GLN A 156 20.91 46.78 61.24
N SER A 157 19.67 47.23 61.02
CA SER A 157 19.20 48.56 61.40
C SER A 157 17.79 48.51 61.98
N ILE A 158 17.45 49.49 62.82
CA ILE A 158 16.10 49.66 63.35
C ILE A 158 15.37 50.65 62.45
N THR A 159 14.19 50.27 61.94
CA THR A 159 13.37 51.14 61.09
C THR A 159 12.56 52.14 61.91
N PRO A 160 12.09 53.26 61.33
CA PRO A 160 11.32 54.27 62.06
C PRO A 160 10.02 53.76 62.71
N ASP A 161 9.48 52.65 62.23
CA ASP A 161 8.34 51.91 62.79
C ASP A 161 8.73 50.77 63.76
N GLY A 162 9.95 50.80 64.29
CA GLY A 162 10.42 49.92 65.37
C GLY A 162 10.79 48.50 64.98
N CYS A 163 10.69 48.14 63.70
CA CYS A 163 11.03 46.81 63.21
C CYS A 163 12.54 46.66 62.95
N THR A 164 13.06 45.45 63.08
CA THR A 164 14.44 45.15 62.67
C THR A 164 14.48 44.92 61.16
N PHE A 165 15.42 45.58 60.48
CA PHE A 165 15.70 45.38 59.07
C PHE A 165 17.08 44.73 58.91
N TYR A 166 17.10 43.60 58.21
CA TYR A 166 18.29 42.83 57.91
C TYR A 166 18.62 42.98 56.42
N GLN A 167 19.82 43.43 56.10
CA GLN A 167 20.34 43.52 54.73
C GLN A 167 21.52 42.58 54.55
N ALA A 168 21.64 41.99 53.36
CA ALA A 168 22.88 41.39 52.91
C ALA A 168 22.96 41.35 51.38
N GLU A 169 24.12 40.94 50.88
CA GLU A 169 24.36 40.70 49.48
C GLU A 169 25.29 39.50 49.25
N ARG A 170 25.22 38.93 48.06
CA ARG A 170 26.06 37.81 47.62
C ARG A 170 26.39 37.94 46.15
N LYS A 171 27.68 37.95 45.84
CA LYS A 171 28.18 37.77 44.48
C LYS A 171 27.88 36.34 44.02
N VAL A 172 27.34 36.20 42.82
CA VAL A 172 27.02 34.93 42.15
C VAL A 172 27.53 34.96 40.72
N GLU A 173 27.84 33.79 40.17
CA GLU A 173 28.42 33.63 38.84
C GLU A 173 27.81 32.37 38.21
N PRO A 174 26.62 32.47 37.58
CA PRO A 174 25.95 31.32 36.99
C PRO A 174 26.54 30.99 35.61
N ILE A 175 26.92 29.73 35.42
CA ILE A 175 27.31 29.17 34.11
C ILE A 175 26.05 28.84 33.28
N ASP A 176 24.93 28.54 33.95
CA ASP A 176 23.63 28.18 33.38
C ASP A 176 22.50 29.03 33.96
N THR A 177 21.36 29.06 33.25
CA THR A 177 20.16 29.79 33.70
C THR A 177 19.68 29.26 35.06
N THR A 178 19.81 30.09 36.10
CA THR A 178 19.70 29.69 37.51
C THR A 178 18.63 30.50 38.24
N THR A 179 17.71 29.82 38.94
CA THR A 179 16.73 30.48 39.82
C THR A 179 17.20 30.44 41.26
N TYR A 180 17.66 31.58 41.77
CA TYR A 180 17.99 31.76 43.18
C TYR A 180 16.70 31.94 43.98
N THR A 181 16.66 31.40 45.20
CA THR A 181 15.52 31.54 46.12
C THR A 181 16.03 31.97 47.49
N ILE A 182 15.41 33.00 48.06
CA ILE A 182 15.57 33.32 49.48
C ILE A 182 14.35 32.78 50.22
N THR A 183 14.58 32.10 51.34
CA THR A 183 13.54 31.69 52.28
C THR A 183 13.99 32.03 53.69
N THR A 184 13.07 32.51 54.50
CA THR A 184 13.35 32.88 55.89
C THR A 184 12.15 32.59 56.79
N SER A 185 12.40 32.33 58.07
CA SER A 185 11.36 32.14 59.07
C SER A 185 11.64 32.87 60.37
N SER A 186 10.57 33.18 61.10
CA SER A 186 10.61 33.95 62.35
C SER A 186 9.67 33.41 63.42
N GLY A 187 10.00 33.67 64.68
CA GLY A 187 9.06 33.63 65.80
C GLY A 187 9.41 32.66 66.95
N PRO A 188 8.72 32.77 68.09
CA PRO A 188 8.76 31.77 69.17
C PRO A 188 8.28 30.38 68.71
N ALA A 189 8.29 29.37 69.58
CA ALA A 189 7.74 28.06 69.25
C ALA A 189 6.21 28.12 69.18
N GLY A 190 5.61 27.79 68.03
CA GLY A 190 4.14 27.71 67.86
C GLY A 190 3.66 28.03 66.44
N SER A 191 3.89 29.26 65.98
CA SER A 191 3.33 29.80 64.73
C SER A 191 4.38 30.51 63.88
N GLY A 192 5.25 29.72 63.23
CA GLY A 192 6.36 30.24 62.42
C GLY A 192 5.87 30.94 61.15
N HIS A 193 6.05 32.26 61.06
CA HIS A 193 5.83 32.99 59.81
C HIS A 193 7.00 32.68 58.86
N ILE A 194 6.70 32.37 57.60
CA ILE A 194 7.68 32.07 56.56
C ILE A 194 7.50 33.07 55.40
N ALA A 195 8.59 33.67 54.95
CA ALA A 195 8.63 34.48 53.74
C ALA A 195 9.60 33.86 52.73
N SER A 196 9.25 33.88 51.45
CA SER A 196 10.12 33.43 50.36
C SER A 196 9.99 34.34 49.14
N LYS A 197 11.10 34.58 48.44
CA LYS A 197 11.16 35.33 47.18
C LYS A 197 12.20 34.71 46.25
N LYS A 198 11.94 34.74 44.94
CA LYS A 198 12.80 34.17 43.90
C LYS A 198 13.43 35.27 43.04
N PHE A 199 14.55 34.95 42.41
CA PHE A 199 15.19 35.78 41.39
C PHE A 199 15.90 34.90 40.36
N THR A 200 15.63 35.11 39.07
CA THR A 200 16.18 34.26 37.99
C THR A 200 17.27 34.97 37.19
N ALA A 201 18.47 34.39 37.18
CA ALA A 201 19.54 34.76 36.25
C ALA A 201 19.37 33.98 34.94
N ILE A 202 19.13 34.68 33.84
CA ILE A 202 19.00 34.11 32.49
C ILE A 202 20.34 34.28 31.79
N VAL A 203 21.08 33.18 31.64
CA VAL A 203 22.36 33.18 30.92
C VAL A 203 22.08 33.17 29.41
N LYS A 204 22.58 34.16 28.68
CA LYS A 204 22.48 34.20 27.22
C LYS A 204 23.21 33.01 26.62
N ARG A 205 22.59 32.39 25.61
CA ARG A 205 23.13 31.24 24.86
C ARG A 205 22.53 31.19 23.48
N ALA A 206 23.27 30.61 22.54
CA ALA A 206 22.71 30.18 21.26
C ALA A 206 21.76 28.99 21.47
N ARG A 207 20.74 28.86 20.61
CA ARG A 207 19.83 27.71 20.59
C ARG A 207 19.47 27.43 19.13
N LEU A 208 19.92 26.30 18.61
CA LEU A 208 19.53 25.90 17.26
C LEU A 208 18.21 25.14 17.31
N GLU A 209 17.39 25.38 16.29
CA GLU A 209 16.33 24.47 15.87
C GLU A 209 16.65 23.99 14.46
N ILE A 210 16.47 22.70 14.21
CA ILE A 210 16.55 22.09 12.89
C ILE A 210 15.15 22.20 12.26
N PRO A 211 14.89 23.06 11.26
CA PRO A 211 13.63 23.02 10.51
C PRO A 211 13.56 21.77 9.64
N ARG A 212 12.40 21.49 9.02
CA ARG A 212 12.28 20.34 8.09
C ARG A 212 13.32 20.45 6.96
N PRO A 213 14.16 19.43 6.72
CA PRO A 213 15.11 19.45 5.62
C PRO A 213 14.41 19.33 4.27
N GLU A 214 15.06 19.83 3.22
CA GLU A 214 14.64 19.59 1.84
C GLU A 214 15.23 18.25 1.37
N VAL A 215 14.41 17.41 0.75
CA VAL A 215 14.81 16.10 0.23
C VAL A 215 14.67 16.11 -1.28
N ASN A 216 15.73 15.72 -1.99
CA ASN A 216 15.69 15.46 -3.42
C ASN A 216 15.35 13.98 -3.65
N ASP A 217 14.14 13.72 -4.12
CA ASP A 217 13.68 12.34 -4.35
C ASP A 217 14.27 11.71 -5.62
N THR A 218 14.87 12.49 -6.52
CA THR A 218 15.47 12.01 -7.80
C THR A 218 16.91 11.52 -7.60
N ILE A 219 17.70 12.26 -6.84
CA ILE A 219 19.05 11.87 -6.38
C ILE A 219 18.98 11.99 -4.85
N PRO A 220 19.03 10.89 -4.06
CA PRO A 220 18.65 10.89 -2.65
C PRO A 220 19.60 11.74 -1.80
N GLU A 221 19.33 13.04 -1.78
CA GLU A 221 20.13 14.09 -1.17
C GLU A 221 19.26 14.87 -0.18
N VAL A 222 19.78 15.08 1.02
CA VAL A 222 19.11 15.84 2.08
C VAL A 222 19.87 17.15 2.29
N THR A 223 19.20 18.27 2.04
CA THR A 223 19.72 19.61 2.35
C THR A 223 19.32 19.99 3.76
N ILE A 224 20.33 20.29 4.59
CA ILE A 224 20.16 20.49 6.02
C ILE A 224 20.33 21.96 6.35
N PHE A 225 19.41 22.48 7.16
CA PHE A 225 19.37 23.87 7.61
C PHE A 225 19.38 23.92 9.14
N ALA A 226 19.71 25.08 9.69
CA ALA A 226 19.48 25.40 11.10
C ALA A 226 18.94 26.84 11.24
N VAL A 227 18.30 27.08 12.37
CA VAL A 227 17.72 28.39 12.75
C VAL A 227 18.13 28.70 14.18
N ASN A 228 18.68 29.89 14.43
CA ASN A 228 19.06 30.31 15.79
C ASN A 228 17.94 31.10 16.48
N HIS A 229 17.35 30.50 17.50
CA HIS A 229 16.35 31.06 18.40
C HIS A 229 16.93 31.36 19.80
N GLY A 230 18.26 31.52 19.91
CA GLY A 230 18.96 31.94 21.12
C GLY A 230 19.16 33.45 21.21
N GLU A 231 19.73 33.88 22.34
CA GLU A 231 20.06 35.29 22.64
C GLU A 231 21.43 35.72 22.08
N LEU A 232 22.29 34.74 21.80
CA LEU A 232 23.61 34.92 21.20
C LEU A 232 23.62 34.42 19.75
N ASP A 233 24.32 35.17 18.92
CA ASP A 233 24.73 34.76 17.58
C ASP A 233 25.78 33.65 17.70
N ILE A 234 25.72 32.64 16.82
CA ILE A 234 26.84 31.72 16.64
C ILE A 234 27.80 32.41 15.67
N THR A 235 29.06 32.59 16.06
CA THR A 235 30.07 33.27 15.25
C THR A 235 31.30 32.40 15.01
N HIS A 236 31.71 32.29 13.75
CA HIS A 236 32.89 31.57 13.26
C HIS A 236 33.05 30.14 13.83
N LYS A 237 31.95 29.41 14.05
CA LYS A 237 31.99 28.03 14.58
C LYS A 237 31.93 27.02 13.44
N VAL A 238 32.59 25.88 13.63
CA VAL A 238 32.38 24.67 12.82
C VAL A 238 31.29 23.83 13.49
N ILE A 239 30.28 23.45 12.71
CA ILE A 239 29.22 22.53 13.12
C ILE A 239 29.48 21.19 12.44
N GLN A 240 29.57 20.13 13.24
CA GLN A 240 29.49 18.76 12.76
C GLN A 240 28.02 18.36 12.62
N VAL A 241 27.66 17.81 11.48
CA VAL A 241 26.29 17.41 11.14
C VAL A 241 26.29 15.92 10.87
N GLU A 242 25.52 15.16 11.64
CA GLU A 242 25.25 13.74 11.39
C GLU A 242 23.81 13.57 10.92
N CYS A 243 23.62 12.90 9.79
CA CYS A 243 22.31 12.61 9.22
C CYS A 243 22.17 11.08 9.05
N ARG A 244 21.20 10.49 9.74
CA ARG A 244 20.86 9.07 9.71
C ARG A 244 19.51 8.90 9.02
N ILE A 245 19.45 8.07 7.99
CA ILE A 245 18.19 7.61 7.40
C ILE A 245 17.79 6.33 8.11
N LEU A 246 16.64 6.34 8.75
CA LEU A 246 16.10 5.25 9.56
C LEU A 246 14.94 4.57 8.84
N ASP A 247 14.89 3.25 8.98
CA ASP A 247 13.74 2.43 8.66
C ASP A 247 12.58 2.79 9.59
N LYS A 248 11.42 3.13 9.05
CA LYS A 248 10.32 3.72 9.83
C LYS A 248 9.69 2.73 10.81
N ASP A 249 9.60 1.45 10.42
CA ASP A 249 8.89 0.43 11.18
C ASP A 249 9.81 -0.25 12.21
N THR A 250 11.09 -0.41 11.90
CA THR A 250 12.09 -1.02 12.80
C THR A 250 12.98 -0.03 13.54
N ASN A 251 12.97 1.27 13.16
CA ASN A 251 13.86 2.33 13.63
C ASN A 251 15.37 1.99 13.48
N THR A 252 15.72 1.10 12.56
CA THR A 252 17.12 0.71 12.26
C THR A 252 17.76 1.68 11.27
N THR A 253 19.07 1.93 11.40
CA THR A 253 19.79 2.81 10.46
C THR A 253 19.97 2.11 9.11
N LEU A 254 19.35 2.67 8.06
CA LEU A 254 19.48 2.19 6.68
C LEU A 254 20.70 2.78 5.96
N SER A 255 21.06 4.00 6.32
CA SER A 255 22.27 4.70 5.88
C SER A 255 22.60 5.86 6.83
N SER A 256 23.87 6.27 6.88
CA SER A 256 24.30 7.44 7.64
C SER A 256 25.40 8.20 6.91
N ALA A 257 25.34 9.53 7.00
CA ALA A 257 26.32 10.45 6.44
C ALA A 257 26.65 11.52 7.47
N MET A 258 27.91 11.94 7.51
CA MET A 258 28.39 12.97 8.41
C MET A 258 29.29 13.94 7.65
N PHE A 259 29.13 15.24 7.90
CA PHE A 259 30.02 16.28 7.39
C PHE A 259 30.31 17.33 8.46
N ARG A 260 31.21 18.26 8.14
CA ARG A 260 31.49 19.45 8.94
C ARG A 260 31.33 20.67 8.06
N THR A 261 30.73 21.72 8.59
CA THR A 261 30.66 23.01 7.91
C THR A 261 32.04 23.66 7.82
N SER A 262 32.24 24.59 6.89
CA SER A 262 33.23 25.66 7.11
C SER A 262 32.89 26.44 8.39
N PRO A 263 33.84 27.18 9.00
CA PRO A 263 33.51 28.15 10.04
C PRO A 263 32.43 29.12 9.54
N MET A 264 31.30 29.21 10.25
CA MET A 264 30.14 29.97 9.80
C MET A 264 29.46 30.74 10.94
N ASP A 265 28.68 31.74 10.54
CA ASP A 265 27.87 32.57 11.42
C ASP A 265 26.39 32.20 11.29
N ILE A 266 25.71 31.95 12.42
CA ILE A 266 24.25 31.76 12.46
C ILE A 266 23.65 32.85 13.36
N PRO A 267 23.17 33.95 12.76
CA PRO A 267 22.65 35.09 13.51
C PRO A 267 21.35 34.73 14.22
N LYS A 268 21.15 35.31 15.39
CA LYS A 268 19.91 35.16 16.17
C LYS A 268 18.71 35.83 15.47
N GLY A 269 17.52 35.54 15.98
CA GLY A 269 16.28 36.11 15.45
C GLY A 269 15.65 35.29 14.32
N GLY A 270 15.93 33.98 14.23
CA GLY A 270 15.11 33.06 13.44
C GLY A 270 15.45 32.96 11.94
N ARG A 271 16.61 33.44 11.49
CA ARG A 271 17.03 33.29 10.09
C ARG A 271 17.39 31.83 9.76
N HIS A 272 16.84 31.28 8.68
CA HIS A 272 17.29 30.02 8.10
C HIS A 272 18.72 30.16 7.52
N VAL A 273 19.61 29.26 7.93
CA VAL A 273 20.97 29.10 7.38
C VAL A 273 21.11 27.66 6.89
N GLN A 274 21.56 27.49 5.63
CA GLN A 274 21.88 26.17 5.09
C GLN A 274 23.24 25.73 5.67
N LEU A 275 23.28 24.56 6.31
CA LEU A 275 24.53 23.99 6.83
C LEU A 275 25.30 23.26 5.73
N GLY A 276 24.59 22.53 4.87
CA GLY A 276 25.18 21.74 3.79
C GLY A 276 24.20 20.74 3.20
N ARG A 277 24.74 19.71 2.53
CA ARG A 277 23.97 18.62 1.93
C ARG A 277 24.67 17.28 2.13
N VAL A 278 23.90 16.21 2.20
CA VAL A 278 24.40 14.82 2.23
C VAL A 278 23.69 14.00 1.17
N SER A 279 24.45 13.23 0.39
CA SER A 279 23.93 12.34 -0.65
C SER A 279 24.09 10.87 -0.24
N PHE A 280 23.01 10.11 -0.41
CA PHE A 280 22.88 8.70 -0.05
C PHE A 280 22.79 7.79 -1.29
N ASP A 281 23.29 8.23 -2.45
CA ASP A 281 23.10 7.51 -3.73
C ASP A 281 23.66 6.07 -3.72
N ARG A 282 24.70 5.80 -2.92
CA ARG A 282 25.22 4.43 -2.69
C ARG A 282 24.17 3.48 -2.11
N ASP A 283 23.28 3.99 -1.24
CA ASP A 283 22.25 3.22 -0.55
C ASP A 283 20.87 3.39 -1.19
N ARG A 284 20.76 4.09 -2.33
CA ARG A 284 19.50 4.41 -3.04
C ARG A 284 18.58 3.20 -3.22
N MET A 285 19.17 2.05 -3.52
CA MET A 285 18.48 0.76 -3.66
C MET A 285 17.77 0.33 -2.37
N ASN A 286 18.45 0.45 -1.23
CA ASN A 286 17.95 0.08 0.09
C ASN A 286 16.90 1.09 0.61
N LEU A 287 17.13 2.38 0.33
CA LEU A 287 16.23 3.47 0.75
C LEU A 287 14.90 3.47 -0.02
N ARG A 288 14.92 3.32 -1.35
CA ARG A 288 13.69 3.31 -2.18
C ARG A 288 12.88 2.02 -2.09
N ALA A 289 13.45 0.96 -1.51
CA ALA A 289 12.72 -0.28 -1.18
C ALA A 289 11.66 -0.07 -0.08
N ARG A 290 11.74 1.03 0.69
CA ARG A 290 10.68 1.46 1.63
C ARG A 290 9.71 2.41 0.94
N ASP A 291 8.49 2.46 1.46
CA ASP A 291 7.48 3.46 1.06
C ASP A 291 7.72 4.80 1.77
N SER A 292 8.17 4.75 3.02
CA SER A 292 8.56 5.92 3.81
C SER A 292 9.74 5.60 4.73
N VAL A 293 10.53 6.61 5.05
CA VAL A 293 11.71 6.56 5.93
C VAL A 293 11.65 7.71 6.92
N ASP A 294 12.42 7.63 8.01
CA ASP A 294 12.61 8.77 8.89
C ASP A 294 14.04 9.33 8.76
N ILE A 295 14.17 10.64 8.70
CA ILE A 295 15.43 11.37 8.63
C ILE A 295 15.73 11.92 10.02
N ALA A 296 16.77 11.41 10.67
CA ALA A 296 17.25 11.90 11.97
C ALA A 296 18.54 12.71 11.77
N ILE A 297 18.56 13.94 12.31
CA ILE A 297 19.68 14.88 12.18
C ILE A 297 20.14 15.28 13.58
N ASP A 298 21.46 15.22 13.81
CA ASP A 298 22.16 15.66 15.02
C ASP A 298 23.23 16.72 14.65
N LEU A 299 23.30 17.80 15.42
CA LEU A 299 24.20 18.95 15.24
C LEU A 299 25.12 19.12 16.44
N ARG A 300 26.43 19.13 16.24
CA ARG A 300 27.41 19.30 17.34
C ARG A 300 28.44 20.37 17.04
N THR A 301 28.60 21.32 17.94
CA THR A 301 29.73 22.28 17.93
C THR A 301 31.04 21.57 18.27
N LEU A 302 32.13 21.99 17.64
CA LEU A 302 33.48 21.65 18.09
C LEU A 302 33.96 22.70 19.11
N GLY A 303 33.68 22.47 20.40
CA GLY A 303 34.14 23.31 21.53
C GLY A 303 33.22 23.27 22.75
N ASP A 304 33.61 23.92 23.85
CA ASP A 304 32.99 23.86 25.18
C ASP A 304 31.65 24.63 25.34
N GLU A 305 30.91 24.80 24.25
CA GLU A 305 29.63 25.50 24.19
C GLU A 305 28.52 24.54 23.72
N PRO A 306 27.71 24.01 24.66
CA PRO A 306 26.63 23.08 24.32
C PRO A 306 25.48 23.81 23.61
N ILE A 307 25.20 23.41 22.38
CA ILE A 307 24.01 23.88 21.64
C ILE A 307 22.80 23.07 22.09
N TYR A 308 21.76 23.77 22.54
CA TYR A 308 20.46 23.18 22.87
C TYR A 308 19.56 23.13 21.63
N GLY A 309 18.74 22.07 21.51
CA GLY A 309 17.81 21.83 20.39
C GLY A 309 18.42 21.09 19.19
N ALA A 310 19.57 20.43 19.41
CA ALA A 310 20.47 19.92 18.38
C ALA A 310 20.13 18.56 17.73
N GLU A 311 19.11 17.83 18.17
CA GLU A 311 18.63 16.60 17.49
C GLU A 311 17.16 16.74 17.07
N ARG A 312 16.82 16.30 15.85
CA ARG A 312 15.42 16.22 15.38
C ARG A 312 15.21 15.09 14.36
N LYS A 313 14.02 14.50 14.37
CA LYS A 313 13.59 13.41 13.49
C LYS A 313 12.39 13.85 12.64
N PHE A 314 12.38 13.50 11.35
CA PHE A 314 11.33 13.88 10.39
C PHE A 314 10.93 12.69 9.51
N SER A 315 9.63 12.41 9.38
CA SER A 315 9.16 11.38 8.43
C SER A 315 9.09 11.90 7.00
N HIS A 316 9.60 11.10 6.06
CA HIS A 316 9.56 11.34 4.63
C HIS A 316 8.94 10.16 3.88
N THR A 317 8.19 10.45 2.82
CA THR A 317 7.54 9.45 1.95
C THR A 317 7.99 9.73 0.54
N TRP A 318 8.54 8.71 -0.14
CA TRP A 318 9.13 8.90 -1.47
C TRP A 318 8.04 9.13 -2.54
N GLU A 319 8.23 10.16 -3.38
CA GLU A 319 7.38 10.38 -4.56
C GLU A 319 7.68 9.33 -5.64
N ARG A 320 6.88 8.27 -5.66
CA ARG A 320 6.98 7.21 -6.69
C ARG A 320 6.15 7.57 -7.92
N LYS A 321 6.81 7.65 -9.08
CA LYS A 321 6.11 7.62 -10.37
C LYS A 321 5.41 6.27 -10.54
N THR A 322 4.21 6.29 -11.11
CA THR A 322 3.44 5.08 -11.42
C THR A 322 2.96 5.09 -12.86
N TYR A 323 3.06 3.94 -13.53
CA TYR A 323 2.54 3.71 -14.88
C TYR A 323 1.52 2.59 -14.85
N VAL A 324 0.32 2.85 -15.38
CA VAL A 324 -0.74 1.85 -15.50
C VAL A 324 -0.62 1.13 -16.84
N ILE A 325 -0.44 -0.18 -16.82
CA ILE A 325 -0.72 -1.07 -17.94
C ILE A 325 -2.20 -1.48 -17.84
N ASP A 326 -2.90 -1.37 -18.95
CA ASP A 326 -4.34 -1.63 -19.10
C ASP A 326 -4.59 -2.37 -20.44
N ASN A 327 -5.84 -2.75 -20.68
CA ASN A 327 -6.23 -3.47 -21.89
C ASN A 327 -5.95 -2.71 -23.19
N GLU A 328 -5.91 -1.37 -23.17
CA GLU A 328 -5.62 -0.58 -24.37
C GLU A 328 -4.14 -0.67 -24.73
N LYS A 329 -3.24 -0.64 -23.73
CA LYS A 329 -1.78 -0.76 -23.92
C LYS A 329 -1.35 -2.17 -24.32
N LEU A 330 -2.08 -3.21 -23.90
CA LEU A 330 -1.82 -4.59 -24.33
C LEU A 330 -2.13 -4.85 -25.81
N ASN A 331 -2.84 -3.96 -26.52
CA ASN A 331 -3.11 -4.11 -27.95
C ASN A 331 -1.82 -4.17 -28.81
N LEU A 332 -0.72 -3.57 -28.36
CA LEU A 332 0.57 -3.62 -29.08
C LEU A 332 1.19 -5.03 -29.04
N LEU A 333 1.09 -5.72 -27.90
CA LEU A 333 1.41 -7.15 -27.76
C LEU A 333 0.50 -8.02 -28.64
N ASN A 334 -0.79 -7.69 -28.71
CA ASN A 334 -1.76 -8.41 -29.54
C ASN A 334 -1.42 -8.28 -31.03
N SER A 335 -1.01 -7.08 -31.48
CA SER A 335 -0.67 -6.81 -32.88
C SER A 335 0.45 -7.71 -33.44
N SER A 336 1.36 -8.16 -32.57
CA SER A 336 2.59 -8.90 -32.89
C SER A 336 2.54 -10.38 -32.47
N SER A 337 1.42 -10.86 -31.91
CA SER A 337 1.25 -12.25 -31.47
C SER A 337 0.39 -13.06 -32.45
N ASN A 338 0.53 -14.38 -32.44
CA ASN A 338 -0.32 -15.32 -33.20
C ASN A 338 -0.28 -16.73 -32.60
N TYR A 339 -1.20 -17.58 -33.02
CA TYR A 339 -1.20 -19.00 -32.65
C TYR A 339 -1.65 -19.88 -33.81
N ASN A 340 -1.16 -21.11 -33.81
CA ASN A 340 -1.60 -22.17 -34.70
C ASN A 340 -1.79 -23.46 -33.90
N ILE A 341 -3.03 -23.94 -33.84
CA ILE A 341 -3.44 -25.14 -33.12
C ILE A 341 -4.06 -26.12 -34.12
N ARG A 342 -3.66 -27.39 -34.00
CA ARG A 342 -4.25 -28.52 -34.70
C ARG A 342 -4.61 -29.58 -33.66
N LEU A 343 -5.85 -30.05 -33.66
CA LEU A 343 -6.27 -31.24 -32.91
C LEU A 343 -6.82 -32.25 -33.91
N ASN A 344 -6.10 -33.35 -34.12
CA ASN A 344 -6.51 -34.41 -35.02
C ASN A 344 -5.98 -35.77 -34.53
N ASN A 345 -6.84 -36.78 -34.52
CA ASN A 345 -6.45 -38.19 -34.46
C ASN A 345 -7.14 -39.05 -35.53
N TYR A 346 -7.82 -38.43 -36.51
CA TYR A 346 -8.57 -39.09 -37.58
C TYR A 346 -7.90 -38.95 -38.96
N LYS A 347 -7.91 -40.02 -39.76
CA LYS A 347 -7.48 -40.02 -41.18
C LYS A 347 -8.42 -40.80 -42.12
N GLY A 348 -9.52 -41.37 -41.62
CA GLY A 348 -10.45 -42.21 -42.37
C GLY A 348 -9.97 -43.65 -42.64
N GLY A 349 -10.89 -44.47 -43.17
CA GLY A 349 -10.70 -45.90 -43.42
C GLY A 349 -10.84 -46.80 -42.18
N ASP A 350 -10.68 -48.11 -42.37
CA ASP A 350 -10.96 -49.15 -41.35
C ASP A 350 -10.09 -49.05 -40.08
N HIS A 351 -8.95 -48.36 -40.18
CA HIS A 351 -8.03 -48.06 -39.09
C HIS A 351 -7.73 -46.56 -39.06
N PRO A 352 -8.70 -45.71 -38.67
CA PRO A 352 -8.68 -44.27 -38.92
C PRO A 352 -7.82 -43.50 -37.92
N TYR A 353 -7.18 -44.17 -36.96
CA TYR A 353 -6.32 -43.52 -35.98
C TYR A 353 -5.04 -42.97 -36.64
N VAL A 354 -4.68 -41.74 -36.29
CA VAL A 354 -3.34 -41.18 -36.50
C VAL A 354 -2.81 -40.61 -35.18
N ALA A 355 -1.67 -41.13 -34.73
CA ALA A 355 -0.93 -40.61 -33.60
C ALA A 355 -0.09 -39.40 -34.03
N ASN A 356 0.18 -38.49 -33.09
CA ASN A 356 1.10 -37.35 -33.25
C ASN A 356 0.75 -36.41 -34.43
N ASP A 357 -0.53 -36.16 -34.64
CA ASP A 357 -1.04 -35.14 -35.59
C ASP A 357 -1.75 -33.96 -34.89
N CYS A 358 -1.66 -33.87 -33.56
CA CYS A 358 -2.03 -32.68 -32.81
C CYS A 358 -0.82 -31.79 -32.51
N TYR A 359 -0.97 -30.47 -32.54
CA TYR A 359 0.05 -29.53 -32.07
C TYR A 359 -0.56 -28.22 -31.53
N ILE A 360 0.19 -27.53 -30.65
CA ILE A 360 -0.08 -26.17 -30.20
C ILE A 360 1.20 -25.35 -30.38
N LYS A 361 1.13 -24.34 -31.25
CA LYS A 361 2.19 -23.34 -31.48
C LYS A 361 1.73 -21.95 -31.04
N LEU A 362 2.59 -21.23 -30.32
CA LEU A 362 2.35 -19.87 -29.84
C LEU A 362 3.51 -18.96 -30.28
N ASN A 363 3.18 -17.80 -30.82
CA ASN A 363 4.13 -16.73 -31.06
C ASN A 363 3.66 -15.49 -30.28
N ILE A 364 4.54 -14.98 -29.42
CA ILE A 364 4.25 -13.90 -28.47
C ILE A 364 5.22 -12.76 -28.72
N ALA A 365 4.69 -11.56 -28.96
CA ALA A 365 5.47 -10.36 -29.24
C ALA A 365 6.51 -10.54 -30.38
N GLY A 366 6.14 -11.30 -31.42
CA GLY A 366 7.01 -11.65 -32.56
C GLY A 366 7.94 -12.85 -32.33
N LYS A 367 8.13 -13.31 -31.09
CA LYS A 367 8.94 -14.50 -30.79
C LYS A 367 8.10 -15.77 -30.95
N GLU A 368 8.43 -16.63 -31.91
CA GLU A 368 7.93 -18.02 -31.89
C GLU A 368 8.56 -18.71 -30.68
N ILE A 369 7.72 -19.24 -29.80
CA ILE A 369 8.20 -19.96 -28.62
C ILE A 369 8.66 -21.34 -29.07
N PRO A 370 9.89 -21.78 -28.74
CA PRO A 370 10.40 -23.08 -29.16
C PRO A 370 9.56 -24.24 -28.60
N SER A 371 8.54 -24.65 -29.35
CA SER A 371 8.13 -26.04 -29.35
C SER A 371 9.24 -26.82 -30.05
N GLU A 372 10.08 -27.50 -29.25
CA GLU A 372 10.51 -28.85 -29.63
C GLU A 372 9.30 -29.57 -30.25
N ASN A 373 9.48 -30.36 -31.32
CA ASN A 373 8.38 -30.92 -32.13
C ASN A 373 7.54 -32.01 -31.43
N LYS A 374 7.05 -31.71 -30.24
CA LYS A 374 5.98 -32.35 -29.48
C LYS A 374 4.67 -32.08 -30.21
N HIS A 375 4.57 -32.72 -31.37
CA HIS A 375 3.29 -33.26 -31.80
C HIS A 375 2.81 -34.24 -30.72
N PHE A 376 1.53 -34.23 -30.42
CA PHE A 376 0.92 -35.10 -29.41
C PHE A 376 -0.23 -35.90 -30.00
N SER A 377 -0.64 -36.91 -29.26
CA SER A 377 -1.77 -37.78 -29.61
C SER A 377 -2.97 -37.47 -28.73
N ILE A 378 -4.15 -37.54 -29.32
CA ILE A 378 -5.40 -37.69 -28.57
C ILE A 378 -5.77 -39.16 -28.71
N ASP A 379 -5.82 -39.90 -27.61
CA ASP A 379 -6.25 -41.30 -27.67
C ASP A 379 -7.72 -41.38 -28.08
N PRO A 380 -8.10 -42.29 -29.01
CA PRO A 380 -9.49 -42.51 -29.36
C PRO A 380 -10.20 -43.15 -28.16
N TYR A 381 -11.35 -42.59 -27.77
CA TYR A 381 -12.16 -43.23 -26.73
C TYR A 381 -12.87 -44.44 -27.34
N VAL A 382 -12.57 -45.61 -26.81
CA VAL A 382 -13.18 -46.89 -27.16
C VAL A 382 -13.87 -47.46 -25.92
N GLU A 383 -14.96 -48.20 -26.13
CA GLU A 383 -15.75 -48.95 -25.13
C GLU A 383 -16.79 -48.13 -24.33
N GLU A 384 -18.05 -48.20 -24.79
CA GLU A 384 -19.26 -48.08 -23.95
C GLU A 384 -20.39 -48.92 -24.59
N ASN A 385 -21.18 -49.64 -23.78
CA ASN A 385 -22.25 -50.52 -24.28
C ASN A 385 -23.49 -49.71 -24.67
N ILE A 386 -23.68 -49.43 -25.97
CA ILE A 386 -24.87 -48.71 -26.47
C ILE A 386 -26.10 -49.64 -26.57
N PRO A 387 -27.18 -49.44 -25.79
CA PRO A 387 -28.45 -50.10 -26.02
C PRO A 387 -29.09 -49.65 -27.34
N VAL A 388 -29.41 -50.61 -28.19
CA VAL A 388 -30.06 -50.37 -29.49
C VAL A 388 -31.57 -50.56 -29.31
N TRP A 389 -32.36 -49.64 -29.85
CA TRP A 389 -33.82 -49.73 -29.78
C TRP A 389 -34.34 -50.88 -30.64
N GLY A 390 -34.81 -51.95 -29.99
CA GLY A 390 -35.63 -52.97 -30.62
C GLY A 390 -37.06 -52.45 -30.85
N PRO A 391 -37.86 -53.09 -31.75
CA PRO A 391 -39.18 -52.61 -32.14
C PRO A 391 -40.27 -52.66 -31.04
N PHE A 392 -39.91 -52.97 -29.79
CA PHE A 392 -40.83 -53.04 -28.65
C PHE A 392 -40.22 -52.52 -27.33
N GLN A 393 -38.90 -52.68 -27.12
CA GLN A 393 -38.13 -52.13 -25.98
C GLN A 393 -36.66 -51.90 -26.39
N PRO A 394 -35.91 -51.03 -25.70
CA PRO A 394 -34.46 -50.97 -25.82
C PRO A 394 -33.82 -52.30 -25.43
N VAL A 395 -32.92 -52.82 -26.26
CA VAL A 395 -32.16 -54.03 -25.98
C VAL A 395 -30.68 -53.64 -25.84
N PRO A 396 -30.02 -53.91 -24.69
CA PRO A 396 -28.57 -53.70 -24.57
C PRO A 396 -27.84 -54.66 -25.51
N VAL A 397 -27.34 -54.14 -26.63
CA VAL A 397 -26.46 -54.85 -27.55
C VAL A 397 -25.05 -54.32 -27.31
N PRO A 398 -24.10 -55.13 -26.81
CA PRO A 398 -22.73 -54.67 -26.64
C PRO A 398 -22.14 -54.31 -28.01
N MET A 399 -21.76 -53.05 -28.16
CA MET A 399 -21.38 -52.44 -29.44
C MET A 399 -20.27 -51.44 -29.18
N ASP A 400 -19.04 -51.80 -29.52
CA ASP A 400 -17.88 -50.95 -29.27
C ASP A 400 -17.94 -49.72 -30.17
N VAL A 401 -18.01 -48.55 -29.54
CA VAL A 401 -17.97 -47.24 -30.22
C VAL A 401 -16.59 -46.64 -30.07
N ALA A 402 -16.09 -46.04 -31.14
CA ALA A 402 -14.83 -45.33 -31.19
C ALA A 402 -15.06 -43.85 -31.54
N ILE A 403 -14.52 -42.95 -30.72
CA ILE A 403 -14.59 -41.50 -30.94
C ILE A 403 -13.24 -40.96 -31.43
N TYR A 404 -13.26 -40.24 -32.55
CA TYR A 404 -12.10 -39.58 -33.14
C TYR A 404 -12.33 -38.07 -33.30
N VAL A 405 -11.29 -37.27 -33.02
CA VAL A 405 -11.25 -35.83 -33.29
C VAL A 405 -10.69 -35.61 -34.69
N HIS A 406 -11.44 -34.91 -35.53
CA HIS A 406 -11.12 -34.69 -36.94
C HIS A 406 -10.78 -33.22 -37.21
N ASN A 407 -9.48 -32.97 -37.44
CA ASN A 407 -8.96 -31.78 -38.11
C ASN A 407 -9.43 -30.41 -37.54
N ILE A 408 -9.59 -30.28 -36.22
CA ILE A 408 -9.88 -28.98 -35.59
C ILE A 408 -8.65 -28.08 -35.79
N LEU A 409 -8.81 -27.01 -36.56
CA LEU A 409 -7.73 -26.10 -36.96
C LEU A 409 -8.01 -24.67 -36.51
N ALA A 410 -7.07 -24.09 -35.76
CA ALA A 410 -7.12 -22.70 -35.31
C ALA A 410 -5.79 -22.01 -35.59
N SER A 411 -5.61 -21.56 -36.84
CA SER A 411 -4.54 -20.65 -37.23
C SER A 411 -5.11 -19.24 -37.29
N LYS A 412 -4.78 -18.39 -36.29
CA LYS A 412 -5.22 -16.98 -36.25
C LYS A 412 -4.05 -16.07 -35.89
N ARG A 413 -4.01 -14.89 -36.53
CA ARG A 413 -3.36 -13.72 -35.89
C ARG A 413 -4.09 -13.47 -34.56
N ALA A 414 -3.35 -13.10 -33.52
CA ALA A 414 -3.95 -12.83 -32.23
C ALA A 414 -5.10 -11.81 -32.35
N PRO A 415 -6.32 -12.11 -31.83
CA PRO A 415 -7.41 -11.14 -31.81
C PRO A 415 -7.06 -9.94 -30.93
N ALA A 416 -7.79 -8.83 -31.08
CA ALA A 416 -7.55 -7.59 -30.34
C ALA A 416 -7.61 -7.76 -28.80
N ASN A 417 -8.23 -8.83 -28.31
CA ASN A 417 -8.33 -9.20 -26.89
C ASN A 417 -7.51 -10.46 -26.51
N PHE A 418 -6.49 -10.82 -27.31
CA PHE A 418 -5.65 -12.00 -27.08
C PHE A 418 -4.93 -11.93 -25.73
N PHE A 419 -4.19 -10.86 -25.45
CA PHE A 419 -3.84 -10.42 -24.11
C PHE A 419 -4.88 -9.42 -23.59
N SER A 420 -5.30 -9.59 -22.35
CA SER A 420 -6.02 -8.61 -21.55
C SER A 420 -5.65 -8.76 -20.06
N ILE A 421 -6.13 -7.86 -19.19
CA ILE A 421 -6.06 -7.97 -17.74
C ILE A 421 -7.46 -8.11 -17.19
N ARG A 422 -7.65 -9.11 -16.32
CA ARG A 422 -8.88 -9.31 -15.55
C ARG A 422 -8.52 -9.88 -14.18
N ASP A 423 -9.16 -9.38 -13.13
CA ASP A 423 -8.95 -9.79 -11.73
C ASP A 423 -7.47 -9.72 -11.29
N GLY A 424 -6.70 -8.77 -11.84
CA GLY A 424 -5.26 -8.62 -11.62
C GLY A 424 -4.37 -9.63 -12.35
N LYS A 425 -4.93 -10.58 -13.11
CA LYS A 425 -4.19 -11.56 -13.92
C LYS A 425 -4.07 -11.10 -15.37
N LEU A 426 -2.95 -11.40 -16.02
CA LEU A 426 -2.85 -11.35 -17.48
C LEU A 426 -3.61 -12.55 -18.05
N VAL A 427 -4.49 -12.33 -19.02
CA VAL A 427 -5.34 -13.34 -19.66
C VAL A 427 -4.86 -13.54 -21.08
N VAL A 428 -4.50 -14.77 -21.44
CA VAL A 428 -4.26 -15.20 -22.83
C VAL A 428 -5.51 -15.91 -23.36
N ARG A 429 -6.15 -15.36 -24.39
CA ARG A 429 -7.39 -15.87 -24.99
C ARG A 429 -7.09 -16.58 -26.31
N LEU A 430 -7.24 -17.90 -26.33
CA LEU A 430 -7.18 -18.73 -27.55
C LEU A 430 -8.61 -19.09 -27.98
N GLU A 431 -8.83 -19.20 -29.29
CA GLU A 431 -10.16 -19.54 -29.83
C GLU A 431 -10.04 -20.60 -30.92
N LEU A 432 -10.55 -21.80 -30.64
CA LEU A 432 -10.79 -22.79 -31.68
C LEU A 432 -12.07 -22.39 -32.43
N PRO A 433 -12.02 -22.15 -33.74
CA PRO A 433 -13.22 -21.80 -34.49
C PRO A 433 -14.20 -22.98 -34.52
N ASN A 434 -15.49 -22.68 -34.59
CA ASN A 434 -16.44 -23.62 -35.17
C ASN A 434 -16.19 -23.63 -36.68
N SER A 435 -15.72 -24.74 -37.23
CA SER A 435 -15.46 -24.90 -38.67
C SER A 435 -16.71 -25.28 -39.48
N GLY A 436 -17.80 -25.68 -38.80
CA GLY A 436 -19.04 -26.19 -39.41
C GLY A 436 -18.88 -27.54 -40.10
N SER A 437 -17.86 -28.34 -39.71
CA SER A 437 -17.43 -29.52 -40.47
C SER A 437 -17.05 -30.74 -39.64
N ARG A 438 -18.01 -31.28 -38.86
CA ARG A 438 -18.00 -32.66 -38.34
C ARG A 438 -16.68 -33.03 -37.65
N GLU A 439 -16.34 -32.19 -36.69
CA GLU A 439 -15.06 -32.12 -35.99
C GLU A 439 -14.81 -33.28 -35.03
N ILE A 440 -15.86 -34.05 -34.70
CA ILE A 440 -15.73 -35.33 -34.00
C ILE A 440 -16.54 -36.40 -34.73
N LYS A 441 -15.91 -37.54 -34.99
CA LYS A 441 -16.47 -38.73 -35.62
C LYS A 441 -16.80 -39.77 -34.55
N ILE A 442 -18.05 -40.24 -34.51
CA ILE A 442 -18.51 -41.33 -33.64
C ILE A 442 -18.95 -42.49 -34.54
N GLY A 443 -18.09 -43.49 -34.70
CA GLY A 443 -18.37 -44.71 -35.47
C GLY A 443 -18.24 -45.96 -34.60
N HIS A 444 -18.50 -47.13 -35.18
CA HIS A 444 -18.51 -48.39 -34.45
C HIS A 444 -17.42 -49.37 -34.93
N LEU A 445 -16.97 -50.25 -34.05
CA LEU A 445 -15.99 -51.28 -34.39
C LEU A 445 -16.69 -52.61 -34.70
N THR A 446 -16.25 -53.32 -35.74
CA THR A 446 -16.84 -54.61 -36.10
C THR A 446 -16.57 -55.65 -35.00
N PRO A 447 -17.59 -56.44 -34.54
CA PRO A 447 -17.43 -57.28 -33.35
C PRO A 447 -16.28 -58.30 -33.40
N ILE A 448 -15.94 -58.79 -34.60
CA ILE A 448 -14.95 -59.86 -34.82
C ILE A 448 -13.53 -59.32 -35.03
N LYS A 449 -13.38 -58.24 -35.81
CA LYS A 449 -12.05 -57.74 -36.23
C LYS A 449 -11.65 -56.41 -35.60
N LYS A 450 -12.59 -55.70 -34.97
CA LYS A 450 -12.46 -54.32 -34.48
C LYS A 450 -12.09 -53.29 -35.59
N GLU A 451 -12.41 -53.59 -36.85
CA GLU A 451 -12.34 -52.62 -37.96
C GLU A 451 -13.37 -51.51 -37.70
N PHE A 452 -12.97 -50.25 -37.83
CA PHE A 452 -13.89 -49.11 -37.73
C PHE A 452 -14.81 -49.07 -38.95
N GLN A 453 -16.09 -48.80 -38.73
CA GLN A 453 -17.04 -48.49 -39.79
C GLN A 453 -17.35 -46.99 -39.76
N ASP A 454 -16.99 -46.31 -40.85
CA ASP A 454 -17.28 -44.88 -41.08
C ASP A 454 -18.73 -44.65 -41.55
N GLU A 455 -19.65 -45.52 -41.11
CA GLU A 455 -21.08 -45.21 -41.02
C GLU A 455 -21.29 -44.53 -39.65
N PRO A 456 -21.33 -43.19 -39.57
CA PRO A 456 -21.29 -42.49 -38.30
C PRO A 456 -22.62 -42.66 -37.55
N LEU A 457 -22.53 -43.12 -36.30
CA LEU A 457 -23.66 -43.15 -35.37
C LEU A 457 -24.16 -41.72 -35.11
N ALA A 458 -23.21 -40.80 -34.96
CA ALA A 458 -23.37 -39.37 -35.21
C ALA A 458 -22.01 -38.73 -35.58
N ASP A 459 -22.08 -37.66 -36.35
CA ASP A 459 -21.05 -36.63 -36.36
C ASP A 459 -21.34 -35.58 -35.27
N VAL A 460 -20.31 -34.86 -34.83
CA VAL A 460 -20.46 -33.73 -33.90
C VAL A 460 -19.79 -32.49 -34.48
N ASP A 461 -20.48 -31.36 -34.41
CA ASP A 461 -19.90 -30.03 -34.60
C ASP A 461 -19.71 -29.36 -33.23
N LEU A 462 -18.55 -28.73 -33.00
CA LEU A 462 -18.26 -27.98 -31.78
C LEU A 462 -18.71 -26.52 -31.93
N GLY A 463 -19.27 -25.97 -30.85
CA GLY A 463 -19.40 -24.53 -30.69
C GLY A 463 -18.02 -23.87 -30.54
N LEU A 464 -17.96 -22.54 -30.73
CA LEU A 464 -16.74 -21.74 -30.54
C LEU A 464 -16.09 -22.02 -29.17
N VAL A 465 -14.92 -22.66 -29.15
CA VAL A 465 -14.20 -22.97 -27.91
C VAL A 465 -13.25 -21.82 -27.60
N THR A 466 -13.59 -21.02 -26.58
CA THR A 466 -12.68 -20.01 -26.03
C THR A 466 -11.92 -20.59 -24.85
N ILE A 467 -10.60 -20.69 -24.96
CA ILE A 467 -9.70 -21.10 -23.86
C ILE A 467 -9.09 -19.83 -23.27
N GLU A 468 -9.18 -19.66 -21.96
CA GLU A 468 -8.51 -18.57 -21.24
C GLU A 468 -7.37 -19.13 -20.39
N VAL A 469 -6.17 -18.59 -20.53
CA VAL A 469 -5.05 -18.90 -19.63
C VAL A 469 -4.75 -17.69 -18.77
N LEU A 470 -4.91 -17.83 -17.46
CA LEU A 470 -4.69 -16.76 -16.50
C LEU A 470 -3.28 -16.87 -15.92
N LEU A 471 -2.53 -15.78 -16.03
CA LEU A 471 -1.14 -15.66 -15.61
C LEU A 471 -1.08 -14.63 -14.47
N THR A 472 -0.68 -15.06 -13.26
CA THR A 472 -0.49 -14.12 -12.13
C THR A 472 0.82 -13.34 -12.36
N PRO A 473 0.78 -12.00 -12.59
CA PRO A 473 1.96 -11.23 -12.90
C PRO A 473 2.87 -11.04 -11.67
N VAL A 474 4.18 -11.02 -11.89
CA VAL A 474 5.21 -10.79 -10.87
C VAL A 474 6.31 -9.87 -11.39
N PHE A 475 7.04 -9.23 -10.47
CA PHE A 475 8.26 -8.50 -10.77
C PHE A 475 9.48 -9.36 -10.41
N ARG A 476 10.34 -9.65 -11.38
CA ARG A 476 11.54 -10.49 -11.20
C ARG A 476 12.66 -10.00 -12.13
N ASP A 477 13.90 -9.95 -11.62
CA ASP A 477 15.11 -9.63 -12.39
C ASP A 477 15.02 -8.31 -13.21
N GLY A 478 14.34 -7.30 -12.65
CA GLY A 478 14.11 -6.01 -13.29
C GLY A 478 12.99 -5.98 -14.34
N LYS A 479 12.32 -7.12 -14.60
CA LYS A 479 11.24 -7.27 -15.60
C LYS A 479 9.90 -7.61 -14.97
N ILE A 480 8.83 -7.33 -15.72
CA ILE A 480 7.47 -7.82 -15.42
C ILE A 480 7.30 -9.15 -16.15
N THR A 481 6.99 -10.21 -15.42
CA THR A 481 6.70 -11.55 -15.97
C THR A 481 5.51 -12.14 -15.22
N TYR A 482 5.34 -13.46 -15.20
CA TYR A 482 4.30 -14.16 -14.43
C TYR A 482 4.85 -15.42 -13.77
N GLU A 483 4.13 -15.95 -12.77
CA GLU A 483 4.54 -17.16 -12.05
C GLU A 483 3.53 -18.29 -12.04
N GLN A 484 2.28 -18.01 -11.66
CA GLN A 484 1.21 -19.00 -11.65
C GLN A 484 0.51 -19.03 -13.01
N VAL A 485 0.21 -20.23 -13.51
CA VAL A 485 -0.49 -20.47 -14.78
C VAL A 485 -1.76 -21.26 -14.47
N GLU A 486 -2.92 -20.76 -14.91
CA GLU A 486 -4.23 -21.38 -14.69
C GLU A 486 -4.96 -21.49 -16.05
N VAL A 487 -5.01 -22.69 -16.63
CA VAL A 487 -5.69 -22.93 -17.91
C VAL A 487 -7.18 -23.22 -17.66
N ARG A 488 -8.05 -22.35 -18.18
CA ARG A 488 -9.51 -22.50 -18.17
C ARG A 488 -10.02 -22.89 -19.56
N VAL A 489 -10.31 -24.17 -19.72
CA VAL A 489 -11.15 -24.68 -20.82
C VAL A 489 -12.60 -24.78 -20.32
N PRO A 490 -13.58 -24.13 -20.95
CA PRO A 490 -14.99 -24.25 -20.59
C PRO A 490 -15.55 -25.64 -20.93
N ASP A 491 -16.77 -25.94 -20.51
CA ASP A 491 -17.49 -27.11 -21.05
C ASP A 491 -17.71 -26.91 -22.56
N LEU A 492 -17.34 -27.92 -23.36
CA LEU A 492 -17.37 -27.86 -24.81
C LEU A 492 -18.83 -27.99 -25.29
N ASN A 493 -19.37 -26.91 -25.87
CA ASN A 493 -20.70 -26.93 -26.48
C ASN A 493 -20.65 -27.72 -27.80
N THR A 494 -21.69 -28.52 -28.08
CA THR A 494 -21.72 -29.44 -29.23
C THR A 494 -23.12 -29.63 -29.77
N SER A 495 -23.24 -29.75 -31.10
CA SER A 495 -24.43 -30.26 -31.77
C SER A 495 -24.16 -31.63 -32.40
N LEU A 496 -25.02 -32.60 -32.12
CA LEU A 496 -24.99 -33.96 -32.67
C LEU A 496 -25.82 -34.05 -33.95
N VAL A 497 -25.26 -34.63 -35.02
CA VAL A 497 -25.92 -34.81 -36.32
C VAL A 497 -25.75 -36.27 -36.77
N GLY A 498 -26.84 -37.04 -36.83
CA GLY A 498 -26.80 -38.42 -37.29
C GLY A 498 -27.92 -39.30 -36.76
N ALA A 499 -27.93 -40.58 -37.16
CA ALA A 499 -29.03 -41.51 -36.91
C ALA A 499 -29.29 -41.80 -35.42
N LEU A 500 -28.25 -41.77 -34.56
CA LEU A 500 -28.36 -41.98 -33.11
C LEU A 500 -28.13 -40.70 -32.29
N SER A 501 -28.15 -39.52 -32.93
CA SER A 501 -27.93 -38.20 -32.30
C SER A 501 -28.73 -37.98 -31.00
N GLY A 502 -30.03 -38.27 -31.00
CA GLY A 502 -30.88 -38.14 -29.81
C GLY A 502 -30.43 -39.02 -28.64
N PHE A 503 -30.12 -40.29 -28.90
CA PHE A 503 -29.63 -41.23 -27.87
C PHE A 503 -28.22 -40.84 -27.34
N LEU A 504 -27.32 -40.43 -28.24
CA LEU A 504 -25.97 -40.01 -27.88
C LEU A 504 -25.97 -38.71 -27.05
N ASN A 505 -27.04 -37.91 -27.13
CA ASN A 505 -27.27 -36.74 -26.28
C ASN A 505 -27.82 -37.14 -24.89
N GLU A 506 -28.72 -38.14 -24.81
CA GLU A 506 -29.30 -38.62 -23.54
C GLU A 506 -28.31 -39.43 -22.66
N SER A 507 -27.34 -40.10 -23.28
CA SER A 507 -26.42 -41.02 -22.56
C SER A 507 -25.27 -40.33 -21.79
N ASP A 508 -25.10 -39.01 -21.93
CA ASP A 508 -23.96 -38.20 -21.43
C ASP A 508 -22.57 -38.70 -21.93
N PHE A 509 -22.51 -39.66 -22.86
CA PHE A 509 -21.32 -40.36 -23.34
C PHE A 509 -20.30 -39.42 -24.01
N LEU A 510 -20.77 -38.66 -25.01
CA LEU A 510 -19.96 -37.65 -25.67
C LEU A 510 -19.46 -36.60 -24.66
N ARG A 511 -20.29 -36.21 -23.69
CA ARG A 511 -19.93 -35.24 -22.65
C ARG A 511 -18.84 -35.78 -21.71
N ARG A 512 -18.86 -37.09 -21.39
CA ARG A 512 -17.76 -37.76 -20.68
C ARG A 512 -16.45 -37.67 -21.46
N PHE A 513 -16.45 -37.99 -22.77
CA PHE A 513 -15.27 -37.89 -23.63
C PHE A 513 -14.71 -36.46 -23.74
N LEU A 514 -15.57 -35.50 -24.10
CA LEU A 514 -15.20 -34.08 -24.26
C LEU A 514 -14.52 -33.54 -22.99
N ARG A 515 -15.05 -33.90 -21.81
CA ARG A 515 -14.56 -33.42 -20.51
C ARG A 515 -13.35 -34.20 -19.98
N ARG A 516 -13.21 -35.50 -20.27
CA ARG A 516 -12.13 -36.35 -19.72
C ARG A 516 -10.92 -36.47 -20.64
N THR A 517 -11.11 -36.43 -21.95
CA THR A 517 -10.04 -36.59 -22.93
C THR A 517 -9.69 -35.24 -23.55
N LEU A 518 -10.57 -34.68 -24.40
CA LEU A 518 -10.25 -33.48 -25.19
C LEU A 518 -9.89 -32.26 -24.32
N ARG A 519 -10.70 -31.96 -23.31
CA ARG A 519 -10.44 -30.88 -22.34
C ARG A 519 -9.14 -31.07 -21.55
N ASN A 520 -8.86 -32.29 -21.08
CA ASN A 520 -7.67 -32.56 -20.27
C ASN A 520 -6.40 -32.49 -21.11
N VAL A 521 -6.37 -33.14 -22.29
CA VAL A 521 -5.22 -33.06 -23.22
C VAL A 521 -4.90 -31.61 -23.58
N ILE A 522 -5.91 -30.74 -23.80
CA ILE A 522 -5.69 -29.31 -24.03
C ILE A 522 -5.03 -28.63 -22.81
N ILE A 523 -5.45 -28.95 -21.58
CA ILE A 523 -4.85 -28.40 -20.34
C ILE A 523 -3.42 -28.91 -20.14
N ASP A 524 -3.22 -30.22 -20.29
CA ASP A 524 -1.97 -30.93 -20.02
C ASP A 524 -0.87 -30.56 -21.04
N GLU A 525 -1.24 -30.24 -22.29
CA GLU A 525 -0.32 -29.74 -23.31
C GLU A 525 -0.07 -28.23 -23.23
N LEU A 526 -1.11 -27.42 -22.94
CA LEU A 526 -0.98 -25.96 -22.92
C LEU A 526 -0.25 -25.46 -21.67
N THR A 527 -0.46 -26.10 -20.52
CA THR A 527 0.16 -25.73 -19.23
C THR A 527 1.69 -25.74 -19.28
N PRO A 528 2.40 -26.81 -19.66
CA PRO A 528 3.87 -26.82 -19.71
C PRO A 528 4.44 -25.89 -20.79
N ARG A 529 3.74 -25.71 -21.91
CA ARG A 529 4.16 -24.79 -22.99
C ARG A 529 4.17 -23.33 -22.52
N ILE A 530 3.14 -22.93 -21.75
CA ILE A 530 3.06 -21.59 -21.15
C ILE A 530 3.91 -21.48 -19.88
N ASN A 531 4.15 -22.57 -19.15
CA ASN A 531 5.01 -22.58 -17.98
C ASN A 531 6.53 -22.73 -18.32
N ASN A 532 6.92 -22.53 -19.58
CA ASN A 532 8.32 -22.48 -20.00
C ASN A 532 8.93 -21.07 -19.78
N ASN A 533 10.22 -21.02 -19.45
CA ASN A 533 11.04 -19.81 -19.43
C ASN A 533 10.99 -19.03 -20.74
N ASP A 534 10.88 -19.69 -21.91
CA ASP A 534 10.79 -19.00 -23.20
C ASP A 534 9.50 -18.16 -23.33
N MET A 535 8.36 -18.69 -22.89
CA MET A 535 7.09 -17.94 -22.81
C MET A 535 7.20 -16.81 -21.77
N ARG A 536 7.79 -17.08 -20.59
CA ARG A 536 8.02 -16.08 -19.53
C ARG A 536 8.89 -14.91 -20.01
N ASN A 537 9.93 -15.20 -20.79
CA ASN A 537 10.82 -14.22 -21.40
C ASN A 537 10.16 -13.48 -22.56
N ALA A 538 9.40 -14.15 -23.43
CA ALA A 538 8.69 -13.50 -24.54
C ALA A 538 7.62 -12.51 -24.04
N VAL A 539 6.86 -12.87 -23.00
CA VAL A 539 5.93 -11.96 -22.32
C VAL A 539 6.69 -10.80 -21.67
N ALA A 540 7.79 -11.07 -20.97
CA ALA A 540 8.53 -10.04 -20.25
C ALA A 540 9.22 -9.01 -21.17
N ASP A 541 9.88 -9.49 -22.22
CA ASP A 541 10.50 -8.62 -23.24
C ASP A 541 9.44 -7.85 -24.03
N GLY A 542 8.31 -8.50 -24.33
CA GLY A 542 7.18 -7.87 -25.01
C GLY A 542 6.54 -6.75 -24.16
N ILE A 543 6.37 -6.95 -22.86
CA ILE A 543 5.89 -5.88 -21.96
C ILE A 543 6.93 -4.76 -21.92
N ALA A 544 8.21 -5.08 -21.69
CA ALA A 544 9.28 -4.09 -21.60
C ALA A 544 9.43 -3.23 -22.86
N ALA A 545 9.29 -3.82 -24.05
CA ALA A 545 9.33 -3.11 -25.34
C ALA A 545 8.17 -2.12 -25.55
N ASN A 546 7.10 -2.21 -24.76
CA ASN A 546 5.92 -1.34 -24.82
C ASN A 546 5.80 -0.39 -23.61
N LEU A 547 6.80 -0.35 -22.72
CA LEU A 547 6.87 0.64 -21.66
C LEU A 547 7.38 1.99 -22.20
N PRO A 548 6.92 3.14 -21.66
CA PRO A 548 7.44 4.45 -22.02
C PRO A 548 8.95 4.59 -21.78
N ARG A 549 9.65 5.34 -22.65
CA ARG A 549 11.11 5.59 -22.54
C ARG A 549 11.53 6.36 -21.28
N GLU A 550 10.58 6.99 -20.58
CA GLU A 550 10.77 7.63 -19.28
C GLU A 550 10.87 6.63 -18.11
N ILE A 551 10.48 5.37 -18.31
CA ILE A 551 10.66 4.29 -17.34
C ILE A 551 12.10 3.80 -17.44
N THR A 552 13.01 4.43 -16.69
CA THR A 552 14.44 4.05 -16.71
C THR A 552 14.70 2.78 -15.90
N ARG A 553 13.92 2.57 -14.82
CA ARG A 553 13.98 1.36 -14.00
C ARG A 553 12.65 1.09 -13.30
N ILE A 554 12.21 -0.17 -13.34
CA ILE A 554 11.04 -0.64 -12.57
C ILE A 554 11.47 -0.93 -11.13
N LEU A 555 10.62 -0.54 -10.17
CA LEU A 555 10.80 -0.76 -8.73
C LEU A 555 9.92 -1.91 -8.20
N GLY A 556 8.76 -2.13 -8.82
CA GLY A 556 7.82 -3.18 -8.45
C GLY A 556 6.49 -3.02 -9.19
N ILE A 557 5.56 -3.95 -8.96
CA ILE A 557 4.20 -3.91 -9.53
C ILE A 557 3.13 -4.22 -8.48
N SER A 558 1.92 -3.75 -8.73
CA SER A 558 0.69 -4.23 -8.09
C SER A 558 -0.39 -4.43 -9.15
N ALA A 559 -1.25 -5.44 -9.00
CA ALA A 559 -2.26 -5.77 -9.99
C ALA A 559 -3.64 -5.92 -9.37
N SER A 560 -4.65 -5.31 -9.96
CA SER A 560 -6.03 -5.33 -9.46
C SER A 560 -7.04 -4.96 -10.55
N GLY A 561 -8.20 -5.62 -10.54
CA GLY A 561 -9.22 -5.45 -11.56
C GLY A 561 -8.65 -5.64 -12.97
N ASN A 562 -8.81 -4.65 -13.84
CA ASN A 562 -8.37 -4.72 -15.24
C ASN A 562 -7.04 -3.94 -15.48
N LYS A 563 -6.18 -3.83 -14.45
CA LYS A 563 -4.96 -3.00 -14.47
C LYS A 563 -3.78 -3.66 -13.76
N ILE A 564 -2.58 -3.37 -14.25
CA ILE A 564 -1.30 -3.61 -13.57
C ILE A 564 -0.60 -2.25 -13.41
N THR A 565 -0.36 -1.84 -12.18
CA THR A 565 0.35 -0.61 -11.84
C THR A 565 1.82 -0.92 -11.65
N VAL A 566 2.69 -0.17 -12.33
CA VAL A 566 4.15 -0.30 -12.31
C VAL A 566 4.73 0.91 -11.59
N SER A 567 5.45 0.69 -10.49
CA SER A 567 6.21 1.74 -9.80
C SER A 567 7.60 1.88 -10.44
N TYR A 568 8.07 3.10 -10.73
CA TYR A 568 9.31 3.29 -11.49
C TYR A 568 10.13 4.54 -11.17
N GLU A 569 11.36 4.58 -11.69
CA GLU A 569 12.33 5.71 -11.68
C GLU A 569 12.40 6.39 -13.06
#